data_AF-A0A150TUS1-F1
#
_entry.id   AF-A0A150TUS1-F1
#
_cell.length_a   1.000
_cell.length_b   1.000
_cell.length_c   1.000
_cell.angle_alpha   90.00
_cell.angle_beta   90.00
_cell.angle_gamma   90.00
#
_symmetry.space_group_name_H-M   'P 1'
#
loop_
_entity.id
_entity.type
_entity.pdbx_description
1 polymer ?
#
loop_
_entity_poly.entity_id
_entity_poly.type
_entity_poly.pdbx_seq_one_letter_code
_entity_poly.pdbx_strand_id
1 'polypeptide(L)'
;MGRAKLFQDRRDAGRRLGQLLSGYRSEAPLVLALPRGGVEVGYEVARALGAPLDVWIVRKLGAPGQPELGVGAISEGGEVYIDRSLVAALGIADAELADIAEQQAAEVERGGRRFRGDRPMPRVEGRTVIVVDDGIATGGTVRAALRDLRKRSPRRIVLAAPVAAPSSLSSLAREVDSIACIEEDPGLQAIGAYYDDFSQTSDDAVAWLLAEARRELPPPEGAERPLLVQAGAAALPGDLAIPERAIGLVLFAHGSGSSRRSPRNRSVAEALWRWGLATLLFDLLTEEEAAEDRQSARLRFDIDLLARRLLGVTDWALARPELRHLGVGYFGASTGAAAALLAAAARPRA
;
A
#
# COMPACT_ATOMS: atom_id res chain seq x y z
N MET A 1 -18.19 10.10 41.20
CA MET A 1 -16.80 9.61 41.33
C MET A 1 -16.26 9.51 39.91
N GLY A 2 -15.35 10.41 39.50
CA GLY A 2 -14.86 10.44 38.13
C GLY A 2 -14.05 9.18 37.82
N ARG A 3 -14.41 8.44 36.77
CA ARG A 3 -13.65 7.28 36.31
C ARG A 3 -12.25 7.75 35.91
N ALA A 4 -11.21 7.09 36.40
CA ALA A 4 -9.84 7.37 35.94
C ALA A 4 -9.80 7.16 34.41
N LYS A 5 -9.17 8.10 33.70
CA LYS A 5 -9.02 8.02 32.25
C LYS A 5 -8.21 6.76 31.90
N LEU A 6 -8.61 6.08 30.83
CA LEU A 6 -8.16 4.73 30.51
C LEU A 6 -6.84 4.73 29.71
N PHE A 7 -6.58 5.79 28.94
CA PHE A 7 -5.42 5.95 28.07
C PHE A 7 -4.75 7.29 28.32
N GLN A 8 -3.43 7.34 28.21
CA GLN A 8 -2.69 8.61 28.30
C GLN A 8 -2.97 9.48 27.07
N ASP A 9 -2.81 8.90 25.88
CA ASP A 9 -3.03 9.56 24.59
C ASP A 9 -3.43 8.50 23.53
N ARG A 10 -3.62 8.93 22.28
CA ARG A 10 -3.95 8.01 21.17
C ARG A 10 -2.85 7.00 20.88
N ARG A 11 -1.57 7.35 21.12
CA ARG A 11 -0.46 6.41 20.90
C ARG A 11 -0.44 5.33 21.98
N ASP A 12 -0.74 5.66 23.23
CA ASP A 12 -0.89 4.69 24.31
C ASP A 12 -1.99 3.68 24.03
N ALA A 13 -3.15 4.18 23.60
CA ALA A 13 -4.25 3.35 23.14
C ALA A 13 -3.84 2.45 21.95
N GLY A 14 -3.12 3.00 20.97
CA GLY A 14 -2.60 2.28 19.82
C GLY A 14 -1.59 1.18 20.17
N ARG A 15 -0.67 1.43 21.11
CA ARG A 15 0.29 0.42 21.60
C ARG A 15 -0.42 -0.77 22.24
N ARG A 16 -1.42 -0.50 23.09
CA ARG A 16 -2.23 -1.54 23.74
C ARG A 16 -3.08 -2.30 22.72
N LEU A 17 -3.67 -1.60 21.74
CA LEU A 17 -4.46 -2.21 20.67
C LEU A 17 -3.59 -3.09 19.77
N GLY A 18 -2.35 -2.67 19.48
CA GLY A 18 -1.37 -3.46 18.73
C GLY A 18 -1.00 -4.78 19.42
N GLN A 19 -0.92 -4.79 20.75
CA GLN A 19 -0.71 -6.02 21.53
C GLN A 19 -1.88 -6.99 21.38
N LEU A 20 -3.12 -6.48 21.48
CA LEU A 20 -4.35 -7.27 21.28
C LEU A 20 -4.43 -7.88 19.87
N LEU A 21 -3.90 -7.18 18.87
CA LEU A 21 -3.90 -7.62 17.47
C LEU A 21 -2.70 -8.49 17.07
N SER A 22 -1.78 -8.81 18.00
CA SER A 22 -0.52 -9.51 17.70
C SER A 22 -0.67 -10.81 16.91
N GLY A 23 -1.79 -11.53 17.07
CA GLY A 23 -2.09 -12.75 16.30
C GLY A 23 -2.15 -12.54 14.78
N TYR A 24 -2.48 -11.33 14.32
CA TYR A 24 -2.56 -11.01 12.89
C TYR A 24 -1.20 -10.77 12.24
N ARG A 25 -0.10 -10.66 13.00
CA ARG A 25 1.24 -10.40 12.45
C ARG A 25 1.65 -11.40 11.36
N SER A 26 1.31 -12.67 11.56
CA SER A 26 1.61 -13.75 10.59
C SER A 26 0.85 -13.63 9.27
N GLU A 27 -0.22 -12.84 9.20
CA GLU A 27 -1.03 -12.64 8.00
C GLU A 27 -0.55 -11.45 7.15
N ALA A 28 0.54 -10.78 7.54
CA ALA A 28 1.06 -9.57 6.89
C ALA A 28 -0.05 -8.54 6.55
N PRO A 29 -0.81 -8.07 7.56
CA PRO A 29 -2.03 -7.32 7.34
C PRO A 29 -1.75 -5.94 6.75
N LEU A 30 -2.78 -5.29 6.25
CA LEU A 30 -2.79 -3.86 5.93
C LEU A 30 -3.56 -3.11 7.00
N VAL A 31 -2.92 -2.15 7.67
CA VAL A 31 -3.59 -1.28 8.62
C VAL A 31 -4.13 -0.07 7.88
N LEU A 32 -5.46 0.12 7.94
CA LEU A 32 -6.17 1.24 7.36
C LEU A 32 -6.76 2.11 8.47
N ALA A 33 -6.22 3.30 8.65
CA ALA A 33 -6.70 4.23 9.65
C ALA A 33 -7.80 5.15 9.09
N LEU A 34 -8.84 5.41 9.88
CA LEU A 34 -9.81 6.46 9.60
C LEU A 34 -9.29 7.80 10.15
N PRO A 35 -9.08 8.81 9.28
CA PRO A 35 -8.51 10.07 9.73
C PRO A 35 -9.52 10.90 10.54
N ARG A 36 -9.06 11.72 11.49
CA ARG A 36 -7.63 11.99 11.80
C ARG A 36 -7.10 11.17 12.97
N GLY A 37 -7.85 11.11 14.07
CA GLY A 37 -7.38 10.48 15.32
C GLY A 37 -7.04 9.00 15.18
N GLY A 38 -7.79 8.27 14.34
CA GLY A 38 -7.49 6.86 14.05
C GLY A 38 -6.11 6.62 13.45
N VAL A 39 -5.44 7.63 12.86
CA VAL A 39 -4.09 7.51 12.29
C VAL A 39 -3.03 7.39 13.39
N GLU A 40 -3.17 8.11 14.50
CA GLU A 40 -2.24 8.00 15.63
C GLU A 40 -2.30 6.61 16.27
N VAL A 41 -3.51 6.09 16.45
CA VAL A 41 -3.75 4.73 16.93
C VAL A 41 -3.23 3.70 15.91
N GLY A 42 -3.58 3.89 14.64
CA GLY A 42 -3.20 3.02 13.54
C GLY A 42 -1.70 2.93 13.32
N TYR A 43 -0.95 4.01 13.55
CA TYR A 43 0.51 4.02 13.48
C TYR A 43 1.15 3.07 14.50
N GLU A 44 0.73 3.12 15.77
CA GLU A 44 1.28 2.21 16.77
C GLU A 44 0.82 0.76 16.54
N VAL A 45 -0.40 0.54 16.04
CA VAL A 45 -0.87 -0.79 15.62
C VAL A 45 -0.01 -1.33 14.47
N ALA A 46 0.21 -0.54 13.43
CA ALA A 46 1.03 -0.90 12.27
C ALA A 46 2.46 -1.24 12.67
N ARG A 47 3.06 -0.42 13.54
CA ARG A 47 4.41 -0.63 14.09
C ARG A 47 4.50 -1.91 14.92
N ALA A 48 3.52 -2.20 15.77
CA ALA A 48 3.50 -3.43 16.57
C ALA A 48 3.39 -4.70 15.69
N LEU A 49 2.69 -4.61 14.56
CA LEU A 49 2.50 -5.72 13.63
C LEU A 49 3.57 -5.81 12.55
N GLY A 50 4.43 -4.79 12.39
CA GLY A 50 5.33 -4.69 11.24
C GLY A 50 4.57 -4.61 9.91
N ALA A 51 3.42 -3.91 9.91
CA ALA A 51 2.46 -3.88 8.80
C ALA A 51 2.40 -2.50 8.12
N PRO A 52 2.11 -2.43 6.80
CA PRO A 52 1.81 -1.17 6.13
C PRO A 52 0.66 -0.41 6.79
N LEU A 53 0.87 0.88 7.02
CA LEU A 53 -0.17 1.85 7.40
C LEU A 53 -0.56 2.69 6.18
N ASP A 54 -1.86 2.83 5.97
CA ASP A 54 -2.40 3.86 5.10
C ASP A 54 -3.72 4.43 5.65
N VAL A 55 -4.25 5.47 5.01
CA VAL A 55 -5.58 6.03 5.32
C VAL A 55 -6.65 5.47 4.39
N TRP A 56 -7.86 5.28 4.93
CA TRP A 56 -9.05 5.02 4.14
C TRP A 56 -10.04 6.17 4.30
N ILE A 57 -10.18 6.99 3.25
CA ILE A 57 -11.00 8.19 3.31
C ILE A 57 -12.36 7.90 2.73
N VAL A 58 -13.37 8.05 3.56
CA VAL A 58 -14.77 7.86 3.19
C VAL A 58 -15.62 8.97 3.78
N ARG A 59 -16.71 9.29 3.09
CA ARG A 59 -17.77 10.15 3.59
C ARG A 59 -19.09 9.40 3.56
N LYS A 60 -19.85 9.50 4.64
CA LYS A 60 -21.23 8.98 4.72
C LYS A 60 -22.13 9.86 3.85
N LEU A 61 -22.99 9.24 3.06
CA LEU A 61 -24.09 9.91 2.38
C LEU A 61 -25.30 9.83 3.30
N GLY A 62 -25.70 10.96 3.88
CA GLY A 62 -26.86 11.07 4.76
C GLY A 62 -28.17 11.10 3.97
N ALA A 63 -29.27 10.63 4.56
CA ALA A 63 -30.60 10.77 3.97
C ALA A 63 -31.01 12.25 3.89
N PRO A 64 -31.75 12.68 2.84
CA PRO A 64 -32.37 14.00 2.80
C PRO A 64 -33.21 14.26 4.06
N GLY A 65 -32.99 15.41 4.70
CA GLY A 65 -33.65 15.78 5.96
C GLY A 65 -33.17 15.04 7.22
N GLN A 66 -32.36 13.97 7.09
CA GLN A 66 -31.77 13.23 8.21
C GLN A 66 -30.28 12.91 7.95
N PRO A 67 -29.38 13.92 8.00
CA PRO A 67 -27.95 13.73 7.67
C PRO A 67 -27.24 12.67 8.52
N GLU A 68 -27.75 12.41 9.73
CA GLU A 68 -27.20 11.39 10.61
C GLU A 68 -27.49 9.95 10.16
N LEU A 69 -28.60 9.74 9.44
CA LEU A 69 -28.96 8.44 8.89
C LEU A 69 -28.18 8.18 7.59
N GLY A 70 -27.15 7.34 7.66
CA GLY A 70 -26.32 6.99 6.51
C GLY A 70 -27.02 6.03 5.55
N VAL A 71 -27.37 6.52 4.36
CA VAL A 71 -27.97 5.73 3.26
C VAL A 71 -26.92 5.25 2.26
N GLY A 72 -25.70 5.76 2.37
CA GLY A 72 -24.60 5.36 1.52
C GLY A 72 -23.25 5.85 2.03
N ALA A 73 -22.24 5.63 1.20
CA ALA A 73 -20.88 6.09 1.39
C ALA A 73 -20.25 6.44 0.05
N ILE A 74 -19.35 7.41 0.05
CA ILE A 74 -18.47 7.69 -1.07
C ILE A 74 -17.02 7.56 -0.61
N SER A 75 -16.22 6.87 -1.40
CA SER A 75 -14.79 6.69 -1.20
C SER A 75 -13.98 7.30 -2.34
N GLU A 76 -12.67 7.30 -2.18
CA GLU A 76 -11.75 7.85 -3.18
C GLU A 76 -11.84 7.08 -4.50
N GLY A 77 -11.69 7.81 -5.61
CA GLY A 77 -11.97 7.30 -6.96
C GLY A 77 -13.43 7.46 -7.39
N GLY A 78 -14.27 8.14 -6.60
CA GLY A 78 -15.68 8.38 -6.91
C GLY A 78 -16.57 7.15 -6.75
N GLU A 79 -16.06 6.11 -6.09
CA GLU A 79 -16.83 4.90 -5.83
C GLU A 79 -17.92 5.18 -4.80
N VAL A 80 -19.17 4.93 -5.21
CA VAL A 80 -20.35 5.16 -4.37
C VAL A 80 -20.97 3.83 -3.97
N TYR A 81 -21.22 3.67 -2.67
CA TYR A 81 -22.05 2.62 -2.12
C TYR A 81 -23.38 3.20 -1.64
N ILE A 82 -24.47 2.56 -2.03
CA ILE A 82 -25.83 2.92 -1.63
C ILE A 82 -26.52 1.69 -1.03
N ASP A 83 -27.14 1.87 0.13
CA ASP A 83 -28.05 0.91 0.73
C ASP A 83 -29.42 1.01 0.05
N ARG A 84 -29.59 0.25 -1.05
CA ARG A 84 -30.80 0.33 -1.89
C ARG A 84 -32.07 -0.01 -1.13
N SER A 85 -32.00 -0.89 -0.12
CA SER A 85 -33.15 -1.25 0.71
C SER A 85 -33.59 -0.08 1.57
N LEU A 86 -32.64 0.64 2.19
CA LEU A 86 -32.96 1.81 3.01
C LEU A 86 -33.44 3.00 2.16
N VAL A 87 -32.82 3.22 0.99
CA VAL A 87 -33.25 4.25 0.03
C VAL A 87 -34.68 4.03 -0.43
N ALA A 88 -35.03 2.80 -0.81
CA ALA A 88 -36.39 2.45 -1.21
C ALA A 88 -37.41 2.63 -0.07
N ALA A 89 -37.04 2.25 1.16
CA ALA A 89 -37.91 2.41 2.34
C ALA A 89 -38.18 3.88 2.69
N LEU A 90 -37.22 4.77 2.44
CA LEU A 90 -37.32 6.20 2.69
C LEU A 90 -37.89 7.01 1.51
N GLY A 91 -38.09 6.37 0.35
CA GLY A 91 -38.61 7.03 -0.85
C GLY A 91 -37.67 8.09 -1.42
N ILE A 92 -36.35 7.92 -1.24
CA ILE A 92 -35.35 8.89 -1.70
C ILE A 92 -35.14 8.74 -3.20
N ALA A 93 -35.14 9.84 -3.94
CA ALA A 93 -34.90 9.81 -5.38
C ALA A 93 -33.40 9.61 -5.71
N ASP A 94 -33.11 8.86 -6.78
CA ASP A 94 -31.73 8.63 -7.24
C ASP A 94 -30.98 9.94 -7.57
N ALA A 95 -31.69 10.95 -8.07
CA ALA A 95 -31.13 12.27 -8.35
C ALA A 95 -30.65 12.98 -7.07
N GLU A 96 -31.43 12.92 -5.98
CA GLU A 96 -31.04 13.53 -4.71
C GLU A 96 -29.78 12.86 -4.13
N LEU A 97 -29.65 11.54 -4.28
CA LEU A 97 -28.46 10.80 -3.85
C LEU A 97 -27.24 11.15 -4.69
N ALA A 98 -27.41 11.32 -6.00
CA ALA A 98 -26.34 11.72 -6.90
C ALA A 98 -25.81 13.12 -6.52
N ASP A 99 -26.70 14.07 -6.26
CA ASP A 99 -26.33 15.43 -5.84
C ASP A 99 -25.55 15.41 -4.51
N ILE A 100 -26.01 14.63 -3.53
CA ILE A 100 -25.29 14.46 -2.25
C ILE A 100 -23.91 13.83 -2.48
N ALA A 101 -23.82 12.79 -3.31
CA ALA A 101 -22.55 12.12 -3.61
C ALA A 101 -21.55 13.07 -4.30
N GLU A 102 -21.99 13.84 -5.30
CA GLU A 102 -21.15 14.80 -6.01
C GLU A 102 -20.60 15.88 -5.08
N GLN A 103 -21.44 16.42 -4.19
CA GLN A 103 -21.03 17.40 -3.18
C GLN A 103 -19.94 16.85 -2.24
N GLN A 104 -20.00 15.56 -1.91
CA GLN A 104 -19.03 14.91 -1.02
C GLN A 104 -17.75 14.45 -1.75
N ALA A 105 -17.82 14.18 -3.06
CA ALA A 105 -16.70 13.65 -3.84
C ALA A 105 -15.46 14.56 -3.80
N ALA A 106 -15.65 15.87 -3.95
CA ALA A 106 -14.55 16.83 -3.95
C ALA A 106 -13.78 16.86 -2.61
N GLU A 107 -14.48 16.67 -1.50
CA GLU A 107 -13.86 16.62 -0.17
C GLU A 107 -13.06 15.34 0.04
N VAL A 108 -13.59 14.20 -0.41
CA VAL A 108 -12.91 12.90 -0.36
C VAL A 108 -11.60 12.94 -1.17
N GLU A 109 -11.64 13.43 -2.41
CA GLU A 109 -10.48 13.55 -3.28
C GLU A 109 -9.42 14.51 -2.71
N ARG A 110 -9.86 15.64 -2.12
CA ARG A 110 -8.96 16.57 -1.43
C ARG A 110 -8.29 15.92 -0.23
N GLY A 111 -9.03 15.17 0.58
CA GLY A 111 -8.48 14.41 1.70
C GLY A 111 -7.44 13.39 1.23
N GLY A 112 -7.74 12.70 0.13
CA GLY A 112 -6.87 11.71 -0.49
C GLY A 112 -5.51 12.25 -0.86
N ARG A 113 -5.53 13.29 -1.70
CA ARG A 113 -4.34 14.00 -2.12
C ARG A 113 -3.58 14.61 -0.96
N ARG A 114 -4.28 15.09 0.07
CA ARG A 114 -3.64 15.69 1.25
C ARG A 114 -2.75 14.70 2.00
N PHE A 115 -3.20 13.46 2.19
CA PHE A 115 -2.48 12.48 3.00
C PHE A 115 -1.59 11.55 2.18
N ARG A 116 -1.95 11.27 0.92
CA ARG A 116 -1.21 10.35 0.04
C ARG A 116 -0.48 11.02 -1.11
N GLY A 117 -0.72 12.31 -1.40
CA GLY A 117 -0.19 12.96 -2.60
C GLY A 117 -0.73 12.29 -3.85
N ASP A 118 0.15 12.01 -4.82
CA ASP A 118 -0.20 11.30 -6.07
C ASP A 118 -0.19 9.77 -5.93
N ARG A 119 -0.01 9.24 -4.73
CA ARG A 119 0.03 7.79 -4.53
C ARG A 119 -1.37 7.19 -4.69
N PRO A 120 -1.48 6.01 -5.34
CA PRO A 120 -2.75 5.33 -5.50
C PRO A 120 -3.31 4.86 -4.15
N MET A 121 -4.61 4.57 -4.13
CA MET A 121 -5.23 3.86 -3.01
C MET A 121 -4.52 2.52 -2.72
N PRO A 122 -4.45 2.10 -1.45
CA PRO A 122 -3.82 0.84 -1.11
C PRO A 122 -4.64 -0.34 -1.65
N ARG A 123 -3.95 -1.35 -2.18
CA ARG A 123 -4.60 -2.58 -2.67
C ARG A 123 -5.04 -3.44 -1.49
N VAL A 124 -6.35 -3.69 -1.40
CA VAL A 124 -6.99 -4.48 -0.33
C VAL A 124 -7.40 -5.89 -0.75
N GLU A 125 -7.54 -6.13 -2.05
CA GLU A 125 -7.97 -7.41 -2.62
C GLU A 125 -7.13 -8.58 -2.11
N GLY A 126 -7.79 -9.62 -1.57
CA GLY A 126 -7.13 -10.82 -1.04
C GLY A 126 -6.29 -10.62 0.22
N ARG A 127 -6.27 -9.42 0.82
CA ARG A 127 -5.49 -9.11 2.04
C ARG A 127 -6.33 -9.20 3.31
N THR A 128 -5.68 -9.47 4.43
CA THR A 128 -6.23 -9.16 5.75
C THR A 128 -6.08 -7.66 6.00
N VAL A 129 -7.19 -6.98 6.21
CA VAL A 129 -7.27 -5.53 6.44
C VAL A 129 -7.71 -5.28 7.87
N ILE A 130 -6.98 -4.43 8.59
CA ILE A 130 -7.33 -3.98 9.94
C ILE A 130 -7.73 -2.51 9.84
N VAL A 131 -9.01 -2.22 10.04
CA VAL A 131 -9.57 -0.86 10.05
C VAL A 131 -9.48 -0.30 11.46
N VAL A 132 -8.80 0.83 11.64
CA VAL A 132 -8.51 1.43 12.95
C VAL A 132 -9.17 2.79 13.08
N ASP A 133 -9.83 3.03 14.22
CA ASP A 133 -10.33 4.34 14.65
C ASP A 133 -9.93 4.61 16.12
N ASP A 134 -9.97 5.87 16.57
CA ASP A 134 -9.60 6.24 17.95
C ASP A 134 -10.72 6.00 18.97
N GLY A 135 -11.95 5.81 18.49
CA GLY A 135 -13.06 5.28 19.26
C GLY A 135 -14.36 5.28 18.45
N ILE A 136 -15.31 4.42 18.85
CA ILE A 136 -16.54 4.21 18.08
C ILE A 136 -17.77 4.50 18.95
N ALA A 137 -18.30 5.72 18.80
CA ALA A 137 -19.51 6.13 19.51
C ALA A 137 -20.80 5.73 18.76
N THR A 138 -20.95 6.18 17.50
CA THR A 138 -22.10 5.82 16.64
C THR A 138 -21.72 4.87 15.50
N GLY A 139 -20.47 4.93 15.04
CA GLY A 139 -19.92 4.04 14.02
C GLY A 139 -20.38 4.32 12.59
N GLY A 140 -21.00 5.47 12.30
CA GLY A 140 -21.46 5.80 10.95
C GLY A 140 -20.33 5.84 9.91
N THR A 141 -19.23 6.54 10.22
CA THR A 141 -18.04 6.61 9.35
C THR A 141 -17.38 5.25 9.20
N VAL A 142 -17.25 4.50 10.30
CA VAL A 142 -16.72 3.14 10.29
C VAL A 142 -17.56 2.24 9.37
N ARG A 143 -18.89 2.24 9.51
CA ARG A 143 -19.79 1.46 8.65
C ARG A 143 -19.60 1.80 7.17
N ALA A 144 -19.50 3.08 6.85
CA ALA A 144 -19.23 3.54 5.49
C ALA A 144 -17.91 2.95 4.94
N ALA A 145 -16.83 2.98 5.73
CA ALA A 145 -15.54 2.42 5.35
C ALA A 145 -15.62 0.90 5.12
N LEU A 146 -16.24 0.17 6.05
CA LEU A 146 -16.35 -1.28 5.99
C LEU A 146 -17.15 -1.76 4.77
N ARG A 147 -18.28 -1.11 4.47
CA ARG A 147 -19.12 -1.44 3.32
C ARG A 147 -18.41 -1.19 1.99
N ASP A 148 -17.65 -0.10 1.89
CA ASP A 148 -16.80 0.17 0.73
C ASP A 148 -15.69 -0.88 0.57
N LEU A 149 -14.99 -1.20 1.67
CA LEU A 149 -13.93 -2.22 1.68
C LEU A 149 -14.45 -3.60 1.26
N ARG A 150 -15.64 -4.00 1.72
CA ARG A 150 -16.23 -5.32 1.40
C ARG A 150 -16.38 -5.54 -0.12
N LYS A 151 -16.69 -4.50 -0.89
CA LYS A 151 -16.78 -4.57 -2.38
C LYS A 151 -15.44 -4.84 -3.04
N ARG A 152 -14.34 -4.46 -2.40
CA ARG A 152 -12.98 -4.57 -2.94
C ARG A 152 -12.34 -5.93 -2.61
N SER A 153 -13.15 -6.90 -2.20
CA SER A 153 -12.81 -8.31 -1.98
C SER A 153 -11.55 -8.56 -1.13
N PRO A 154 -11.41 -7.94 0.06
CA PRO A 154 -10.37 -8.34 1.02
C PRO A 154 -10.59 -9.78 1.46
N ARG A 155 -9.52 -10.47 1.84
CA ARG A 155 -9.60 -11.82 2.42
C ARG A 155 -10.31 -11.79 3.78
N ARG A 156 -10.04 -10.74 4.55
CA ARG A 156 -10.56 -10.55 5.90
C ARG A 156 -10.59 -9.07 6.27
N ILE A 157 -11.62 -8.63 6.97
CA ILE A 157 -11.74 -7.31 7.57
C ILE A 157 -11.83 -7.45 9.09
N VAL A 158 -10.90 -6.82 9.80
CA VAL A 158 -10.87 -6.71 11.26
C VAL A 158 -11.13 -5.25 11.62
N LEU A 159 -12.14 -4.98 12.44
CA LEU A 159 -12.36 -3.66 13.02
C LEU A 159 -11.63 -3.56 14.36
N ALA A 160 -10.85 -2.50 14.56
CA ALA A 160 -10.11 -2.29 15.80
C ALA A 160 -10.29 -0.86 16.33
N ALA A 161 -10.63 -0.75 17.61
CA ALA A 161 -10.75 0.55 18.27
C ALA A 161 -10.46 0.43 19.78
N PRO A 162 -9.82 1.43 20.41
CA PRO A 162 -9.56 1.39 21.85
C PRO A 162 -10.81 1.37 22.71
N VAL A 163 -11.83 2.16 22.34
CA VAL A 163 -13.10 2.25 23.08
C VAL A 163 -14.29 2.30 22.13
N ALA A 164 -15.37 1.61 22.47
CA ALA A 164 -16.58 1.62 21.66
C ALA A 164 -17.86 1.41 22.48
N ALA A 165 -19.00 1.85 21.95
CA ALA A 165 -20.30 1.49 22.48
C ALA A 165 -20.66 0.03 22.07
N PRO A 166 -21.07 -0.85 22.99
CA PRO A 166 -21.45 -2.23 22.67
C PRO A 166 -22.55 -2.34 21.61
N SER A 167 -23.50 -1.39 21.60
CA SER A 167 -24.56 -1.30 20.60
C SER A 167 -24.00 -1.02 19.20
N SER A 168 -23.01 -0.13 19.09
CA SER A 168 -22.30 0.12 17.83
C SER A 168 -21.53 -1.09 17.37
N LEU A 169 -20.77 -1.77 18.24
CA LEU A 169 -20.05 -2.98 17.87
C LEU A 169 -20.99 -4.09 17.39
N SER A 170 -22.09 -4.33 18.12
CA SER A 170 -23.12 -5.30 17.73
C SER A 170 -23.68 -5.01 16.34
N SER A 171 -23.90 -3.73 16.03
CA SER A 171 -24.41 -3.31 14.73
C SER A 171 -23.36 -3.41 13.60
N LEU A 172 -22.07 -3.34 13.91
CA LEU A 172 -20.95 -3.40 12.96
C LEU A 172 -20.43 -4.84 12.77
N ALA A 173 -20.69 -5.75 13.70
CA ALA A 173 -20.27 -7.15 13.65
C ALA A 173 -20.75 -7.88 12.39
N ARG A 174 -21.82 -7.40 11.73
CA ARG A 174 -22.32 -7.96 10.47
C ARG A 174 -21.48 -7.57 9.24
N GLU A 175 -20.65 -6.54 9.37
CA GLU A 175 -19.86 -5.96 8.27
C GLU A 175 -18.40 -6.44 8.28
N VAL A 176 -17.96 -7.09 9.37
CA VAL A 176 -16.57 -7.52 9.60
C VAL A 176 -16.48 -8.98 9.98
N ASP A 177 -15.28 -9.53 9.86
CA ASP A 177 -15.01 -10.93 10.22
C ASP A 177 -14.52 -11.04 11.68
N SER A 178 -14.00 -9.95 12.26
CA SER A 178 -13.57 -9.89 13.66
C SER A 178 -13.57 -8.45 14.18
N ILE A 179 -13.75 -8.29 15.50
CA ILE A 179 -13.67 -7.01 16.22
C ILE A 179 -12.62 -7.14 17.32
N ALA A 180 -11.75 -6.14 17.44
CA ALA A 180 -10.81 -5.98 18.53
C ALA A 180 -11.11 -4.65 19.26
N CYS A 181 -11.62 -4.73 20.48
CA CYS A 181 -11.88 -3.55 21.31
C CYS A 181 -11.29 -3.74 22.70
N ILE A 182 -10.66 -2.69 23.25
CA ILE A 182 -10.05 -2.76 24.59
C ILE A 182 -11.13 -2.51 25.66
N GLU A 183 -11.99 -1.52 25.46
CA GLU A 183 -13.07 -1.16 26.38
C GLU A 183 -14.40 -1.00 25.65
N GLU A 184 -15.39 -1.80 26.06
CA GLU A 184 -16.76 -1.67 25.62
C GLU A 184 -17.60 -1.03 26.72
N ASP A 185 -17.99 0.24 26.54
CA ASP A 185 -18.72 1.00 27.57
C ASP A 185 -20.15 1.35 27.11
N PRO A 186 -21.19 0.76 27.72
CA PRO A 186 -22.60 1.12 27.45
C PRO A 186 -22.92 2.59 27.70
N GLY A 187 -22.14 3.27 28.56
CA GLY A 187 -22.28 4.67 28.91
C GLY A 187 -21.41 5.62 28.09
N LEU A 188 -20.81 5.17 26.99
CA LEU A 188 -19.93 5.99 26.13
C LEU A 188 -20.65 7.25 25.62
N GLN A 189 -20.34 8.41 26.22
CA GLN A 189 -20.87 9.72 25.78
C GLN A 189 -19.92 10.42 24.80
N ALA A 190 -18.61 10.32 25.03
CA ALA A 190 -17.59 10.99 24.24
C ALA A 190 -16.28 10.20 24.28
N ILE A 191 -15.65 10.02 23.11
CA ILE A 191 -14.38 9.29 22.98
C ILE A 191 -13.28 9.93 23.85
N GLY A 192 -13.17 11.26 23.84
CA GLY A 192 -12.15 11.99 24.59
C GLY A 192 -12.22 11.84 26.11
N ALA A 193 -13.33 11.32 26.67
CA ALA A 193 -13.44 11.06 28.10
C ALA A 193 -12.52 9.92 28.59
N TYR A 194 -12.01 9.09 27.67
CA TYR A 194 -11.14 7.94 27.98
C TYR A 194 -9.65 8.27 27.86
N TYR A 195 -9.31 9.49 27.43
CA TYR A 195 -7.94 9.92 27.13
C TYR A 195 -7.49 11.08 28.04
N ASP A 196 -6.29 11.00 28.63
CA ASP A 196 -5.68 12.13 29.35
C ASP A 196 -5.47 13.32 28.42
N ASP A 197 -4.85 13.07 27.27
CA ASP A 197 -4.71 13.98 26.14
C ASP A 197 -5.53 13.49 24.94
N PHE A 198 -6.53 14.28 24.55
CA PHE A 198 -7.34 14.07 23.34
C PHE A 198 -7.26 15.26 22.38
N SER A 199 -6.12 15.97 22.37
CA SER A 199 -5.86 17.09 21.47
C SER A 199 -6.13 16.71 20.01
N GLN A 200 -6.56 17.68 19.21
CA GLN A 200 -6.93 17.42 17.83
C GLN A 200 -5.70 17.05 17.00
N THR A 201 -5.69 15.86 16.42
CA THR A 201 -4.66 15.46 15.46
C THR A 201 -4.69 16.40 14.26
N SER A 202 -3.58 17.08 13.98
CA SER A 202 -3.44 17.94 12.81
C SER A 202 -3.22 17.10 11.55
N ASP A 203 -3.50 17.68 10.40
CA ASP A 203 -3.28 17.00 9.13
C ASP A 203 -1.78 16.82 8.81
N ASP A 204 -0.93 17.73 9.29
CA ASP A 204 0.54 17.60 9.18
C ASP A 204 1.03 16.42 10.03
N ALA A 205 0.43 16.22 11.22
CA ALA A 205 0.72 15.05 12.05
C ALA A 205 0.31 13.76 11.34
N VAL A 206 -0.86 13.73 10.68
CA VAL A 206 -1.29 12.58 9.85
C VAL A 206 -0.29 12.31 8.73
N ALA A 207 0.08 13.33 7.95
CA ALA A 207 1.02 13.17 6.85
C ALA A 207 2.40 12.68 7.33
N TRP A 208 2.88 13.21 8.47
CA TRP A 208 4.13 12.79 9.09
C TRP A 208 4.08 11.34 9.55
N LEU A 209 3.03 10.90 10.27
CA LEU A 209 2.88 9.52 10.75
C LEU A 209 2.83 8.51 9.59
N LEU A 210 2.12 8.85 8.51
CA LEU A 210 2.08 8.04 7.31
C LEU A 210 3.46 7.95 6.64
N ALA A 211 4.22 9.05 6.60
CA ALA A 211 5.58 9.03 6.06
C ALA A 211 6.53 8.21 6.93
N GLU A 212 6.43 8.33 8.24
CA GLU A 212 7.28 7.63 9.19
C GLU A 212 7.02 6.12 9.19
N ALA A 213 5.74 5.69 9.22
CA ALA A 213 5.38 4.28 9.11
C ALA A 213 6.03 3.61 7.89
N ARG A 214 6.07 4.31 6.75
CA ARG A 214 6.67 3.80 5.52
C ARG A 214 8.19 3.70 5.56
N ARG A 215 8.85 4.54 6.36
CA ARG A 215 10.30 4.49 6.57
C ARG A 215 10.69 3.37 7.53
N GLU A 216 9.85 3.13 8.54
CA GLU A 216 10.07 2.09 9.55
C GLU A 216 9.77 0.69 9.04
N LEU A 217 8.86 0.56 8.07
CA LEU A 217 8.62 -0.71 7.42
C LEU A 217 9.89 -1.15 6.68
N PRO A 218 10.48 -2.31 7.04
CA PRO A 218 11.45 -2.89 6.16
C PRO A 218 10.78 -3.04 4.78
N PRO A 219 11.48 -2.71 3.69
CA PRO A 219 10.96 -2.99 2.36
C PRO A 219 10.48 -4.46 2.36
N PRO A 220 9.29 -4.75 1.79
CA PRO A 220 8.72 -6.09 1.84
C PRO A 220 9.78 -7.12 1.45
N GLU A 221 9.79 -8.29 2.08
CA GLU A 221 10.84 -9.27 1.80
C GLU A 221 10.84 -9.60 0.30
N GLY A 222 11.96 -9.28 -0.35
CA GLY A 222 12.10 -9.36 -1.80
C GLY A 222 11.73 -8.13 -2.63
N ALA A 223 11.42 -7.00 -2.00
CA ALA A 223 11.19 -5.74 -2.66
C ALA A 223 12.41 -5.30 -3.48
N GLU A 224 12.12 -4.49 -4.49
CA GLU A 224 13.13 -3.86 -5.32
C GLU A 224 14.05 -2.96 -4.47
N ARG A 225 15.36 -3.22 -4.56
CA ARG A 225 16.41 -2.40 -3.93
C ARG A 225 17.40 -1.88 -4.97
N PRO A 226 17.78 -0.59 -4.91
CA PRO A 226 18.79 -0.04 -5.80
C PRO A 226 20.19 -0.55 -5.43
N LEU A 227 21.04 -0.74 -6.44
CA LEU A 227 22.43 -1.16 -6.29
C LEU A 227 23.28 -0.76 -7.50
N LEU A 228 24.60 -0.96 -7.37
CA LEU A 228 25.55 -0.84 -8.49
C LEU A 228 26.05 -2.23 -8.88
N VAL A 229 25.81 -2.62 -10.13
CA VAL A 229 26.25 -3.87 -10.74
C VAL A 229 27.63 -3.64 -11.35
N GLN A 230 28.62 -4.45 -10.96
CA GLN A 230 29.96 -4.35 -11.53
C GLN A 230 30.07 -5.27 -12.75
N ALA A 231 30.09 -4.69 -13.95
CA ALA A 231 30.23 -5.39 -15.23
C ALA A 231 31.60 -5.08 -15.85
N GLY A 232 32.63 -5.82 -15.41
CA GLY A 232 34.03 -5.50 -15.72
C GLY A 232 34.44 -4.19 -15.04
N ALA A 233 34.91 -3.21 -15.83
CA ALA A 233 35.29 -1.89 -15.32
C ALA A 233 34.11 -0.91 -15.16
N ALA A 234 32.89 -1.27 -15.54
CA ALA A 234 31.73 -0.38 -15.42
C ALA A 234 30.88 -0.68 -14.19
N ALA A 235 30.53 0.39 -13.48
CA ALA A 235 29.49 0.40 -12.47
C ALA A 235 28.15 0.79 -13.12
N LEU A 236 27.23 -0.16 -13.21
CA LEU A 236 25.93 0.02 -13.83
C LEU A 236 24.84 0.15 -12.75
N PRO A 237 24.07 1.24 -12.72
CA PRO A 237 22.93 1.36 -11.83
C PRO A 237 21.89 0.28 -12.12
N GLY A 238 21.43 -0.40 -11.07
CA GLY A 238 20.41 -1.43 -11.16
C GLY A 238 19.48 -1.47 -9.96
N ASP A 239 18.34 -2.12 -10.17
CA ASP A 239 17.24 -2.31 -9.24
C ASP A 239 16.94 -3.81 -9.17
N LEU A 240 17.14 -4.44 -8.00
CA LEU A 240 17.02 -5.89 -7.80
C LEU A 240 15.87 -6.22 -6.86
N ALA A 241 14.97 -7.11 -7.30
CA ALA A 241 13.90 -7.66 -6.48
C ALA A 241 14.02 -9.19 -6.44
N ILE A 242 14.00 -9.81 -5.25
CA ILE A 242 14.17 -11.26 -5.07
C ILE A 242 13.02 -11.80 -4.20
N PRO A 243 12.01 -12.46 -4.76
CA PRO A 243 10.93 -13.01 -3.93
C PRO A 243 11.46 -14.09 -2.97
N GLU A 244 10.79 -14.32 -1.83
CA GLU A 244 11.20 -15.27 -0.77
C GLU A 244 11.59 -16.66 -1.31
N ARG A 245 10.87 -17.13 -2.33
CA ARG A 245 11.11 -18.41 -3.00
C ARG A 245 11.37 -18.19 -4.49
N ALA A 246 12.47 -17.50 -4.78
CA ALA A 246 12.89 -17.29 -6.15
C ALA A 246 13.17 -18.64 -6.84
N ILE A 247 12.56 -18.86 -8.01
CA ILE A 247 12.75 -20.06 -8.84
C ILE A 247 13.67 -19.80 -10.05
N GLY A 248 14.00 -18.54 -10.30
CA GLY A 248 14.86 -18.10 -11.40
C GLY A 248 15.13 -16.60 -11.30
N LEU A 249 16.07 -16.10 -12.11
CA LEU A 249 16.43 -14.69 -12.21
C LEU A 249 16.24 -14.19 -13.63
N VAL A 250 15.58 -13.04 -13.81
CA VAL A 250 15.43 -12.39 -15.12
C VAL A 250 16.22 -11.09 -15.14
N LEU A 251 17.19 -11.03 -16.05
CA LEU A 251 18.03 -9.86 -16.30
C LEU A 251 17.43 -9.02 -17.44
N PHE A 252 17.08 -7.77 -17.16
CA PHE A 252 16.46 -6.87 -18.14
C PHE A 252 17.52 -6.10 -18.93
N ALA A 253 17.70 -6.48 -20.19
CA ALA A 253 18.48 -5.77 -21.19
C ALA A 253 17.60 -4.71 -21.88
N HIS A 254 17.62 -3.48 -21.36
CA HIS A 254 16.86 -2.36 -21.91
C HIS A 254 17.44 -1.92 -23.27
N GLY A 255 16.62 -1.85 -24.33
CA GLY A 255 17.04 -1.34 -25.65
C GLY A 255 17.15 0.19 -25.73
N SER A 256 17.59 0.70 -26.87
CA SER A 256 17.73 2.13 -27.18
C SER A 256 16.47 2.92 -26.83
N GLY A 257 16.57 3.87 -25.88
CA GLY A 257 15.46 4.73 -25.45
C GLY A 257 14.66 4.23 -24.23
N SER A 258 15.08 3.13 -23.61
CA SER A 258 14.53 2.62 -22.35
C SER A 258 15.62 2.53 -21.29
N SER A 259 15.24 2.65 -20.03
CA SER A 259 16.13 2.50 -18.87
C SER A 259 15.44 1.66 -17.81
N ARG A 260 16.14 1.36 -16.71
CA ARG A 260 15.56 0.73 -15.50
C ARG A 260 14.33 1.46 -14.94
N ARG A 261 14.11 2.72 -15.34
CA ARG A 261 12.95 3.54 -14.96
C ARG A 261 11.76 3.42 -15.92
N SER A 262 11.84 2.60 -16.97
CA SER A 262 10.76 2.45 -17.94
C SER A 262 9.50 1.86 -17.30
N PRO A 263 8.34 2.55 -17.31
CA PRO A 263 7.11 2.06 -16.69
C PRO A 263 6.67 0.69 -17.24
N ARG A 264 6.84 0.48 -18.56
CA ARG A 264 6.50 -0.77 -19.22
C ARG A 264 7.35 -1.93 -18.71
N ASN A 265 8.67 -1.78 -18.65
CA ASN A 265 9.55 -2.86 -18.22
C ASN A 265 9.39 -3.13 -16.72
N ARG A 266 9.17 -2.10 -15.90
CA ARG A 266 8.85 -2.25 -14.47
C ARG A 266 7.55 -3.02 -14.26
N SER A 267 6.52 -2.76 -15.08
CA SER A 267 5.27 -3.52 -15.06
C SER A 267 5.47 -5.01 -15.38
N VAL A 268 6.30 -5.32 -16.39
CA VAL A 268 6.67 -6.72 -16.71
C VAL A 268 7.48 -7.35 -15.58
N ALA A 269 8.46 -6.63 -15.02
CA ALA A 269 9.28 -7.13 -13.92
C ALA A 269 8.46 -7.42 -12.67
N GLU A 270 7.51 -6.55 -12.33
CA GLU A 270 6.57 -6.79 -11.23
C GLU A 270 5.70 -8.02 -11.48
N ALA A 271 5.23 -8.23 -12.72
CA ALA A 271 4.49 -9.43 -13.08
C ALA A 271 5.34 -10.69 -12.87
N LEU A 272 6.57 -10.73 -13.39
CA LEU A 272 7.50 -11.86 -13.21
C LEU A 272 7.82 -12.11 -11.73
N TRP A 273 8.03 -11.05 -10.96
CA TRP A 273 8.28 -11.13 -9.52
C TRP A 273 7.12 -11.78 -8.76
N ARG A 274 5.88 -11.44 -9.12
CA ARG A 274 4.68 -12.08 -8.55
C ARG A 274 4.57 -13.58 -8.88
N TRP A 275 5.23 -14.04 -9.94
CA TRP A 275 5.33 -15.46 -10.30
C TRP A 275 6.55 -16.17 -9.70
N GLY A 276 7.27 -15.53 -8.77
CA GLY A 276 8.40 -16.13 -8.07
C GLY A 276 9.73 -16.00 -8.81
N LEU A 277 9.86 -15.12 -9.81
CA LEU A 277 11.12 -14.85 -10.49
C LEU A 277 11.79 -13.61 -9.89
N ALA A 278 13.06 -13.72 -9.48
CA ALA A 278 13.86 -12.55 -9.18
C ALA A 278 14.03 -11.70 -10.45
N THR A 279 14.08 -10.38 -10.32
CA THR A 279 14.25 -9.46 -11.45
C THR A 279 15.36 -8.46 -11.15
N LEU A 280 16.23 -8.24 -12.14
CA LEU A 280 17.26 -7.19 -12.10
C LEU A 280 17.07 -6.28 -13.31
N LEU A 281 16.63 -5.05 -13.05
CA LEU A 281 16.59 -3.98 -14.05
C LEU A 281 17.85 -3.15 -13.92
N PHE A 282 18.62 -3.01 -14.99
CA PHE A 282 19.84 -2.22 -14.96
C PHE A 282 20.08 -1.50 -16.28
N ASP A 283 20.82 -0.40 -16.24
CA ASP A 283 21.20 0.32 -17.44
C ASP A 283 22.46 -0.30 -18.05
N LEU A 284 22.48 -0.52 -19.38
CA LEU A 284 23.61 -1.15 -20.07
C LEU A 284 24.80 -0.21 -20.29
N LEU A 285 24.60 1.09 -20.07
CA LEU A 285 25.60 2.14 -20.17
C LEU A 285 25.79 2.79 -18.80
N THR A 286 27.00 3.25 -18.49
CA THR A 286 27.23 4.11 -17.31
C THR A 286 26.53 5.46 -17.47
N GLU A 287 26.47 6.25 -16.40
CA GLU A 287 25.87 7.59 -16.48
C GLU A 287 26.64 8.51 -17.44
N GLU A 288 27.97 8.39 -17.48
CA GLU A 288 28.85 9.11 -18.40
C GLU A 288 28.65 8.65 -19.85
N GLU A 289 28.65 7.34 -20.09
CA GLU A 289 28.39 6.74 -21.42
C GLU A 289 27.00 7.14 -21.93
N ALA A 290 25.99 7.12 -21.06
CA ALA A 290 24.64 7.54 -21.39
C ALA A 290 24.54 9.05 -21.67
N ALA A 291 25.39 9.87 -21.04
CA ALA A 291 25.46 11.30 -21.31
C ALA A 291 26.04 11.62 -22.69
N GLU A 292 27.11 10.92 -23.08
CA GLU A 292 27.68 11.01 -24.43
C GLU A 292 26.71 10.48 -25.49
N ASP A 293 26.10 9.33 -25.22
CA ASP A 293 25.20 8.65 -26.15
C ASP A 293 23.89 9.41 -26.40
N ARG A 294 23.48 10.31 -25.50
CA ARG A 294 22.34 11.22 -25.77
C ARG A 294 22.58 12.12 -26.97
N GLN A 295 23.84 12.43 -27.30
CA GLN A 295 24.20 13.27 -28.43
C GLN A 295 24.62 12.44 -29.65
N SER A 296 25.41 11.39 -29.43
CA SER A 296 25.98 10.59 -30.52
C SER A 296 25.08 9.46 -31.02
N ALA A 297 24.18 8.97 -30.16
CA ALA A 297 23.40 7.75 -30.37
C ALA A 297 24.23 6.51 -30.76
N ARG A 298 25.56 6.52 -30.56
CA ARG A 298 26.45 5.49 -31.06
C ARG A 298 26.43 4.23 -30.19
N LEU A 299 26.52 4.39 -28.88
CA LEU A 299 26.68 3.29 -27.92
C LEU A 299 25.41 2.46 -27.79
N ARG A 300 24.22 3.07 -27.92
CA ARG A 300 22.94 2.33 -27.87
C ARG A 300 22.72 1.34 -29.03
N PHE A 301 23.50 1.47 -30.10
CA PHE A 301 23.50 0.56 -31.26
C PHE A 301 24.75 -0.31 -31.33
N ASP A 302 25.69 -0.18 -30.39
CA ASP A 302 26.88 -1.04 -30.26
C ASP A 302 26.49 -2.35 -29.57
N ILE A 303 25.94 -3.28 -30.36
CA ILE A 303 25.39 -4.54 -29.83
C ILE A 303 26.47 -5.38 -29.12
N ASP A 304 27.72 -5.31 -29.57
CA ASP A 304 28.83 -6.03 -28.95
C ASP A 304 29.15 -5.48 -27.56
N LEU A 305 29.17 -4.16 -27.40
CA LEU A 305 29.29 -3.52 -26.09
C LEU A 305 28.13 -3.95 -25.16
N LEU A 306 26.89 -3.83 -25.64
CA LEU A 306 25.70 -4.17 -24.85
C LEU A 306 25.70 -5.65 -24.43
N ALA A 307 26.08 -6.56 -25.34
CA ALA A 307 26.20 -7.99 -25.04
C ALA A 307 27.30 -8.27 -24.00
N ARG A 308 28.48 -7.64 -24.12
CA ARG A 308 29.54 -7.74 -23.12
C ARG A 308 29.11 -7.23 -21.74
N ARG A 309 28.36 -6.13 -21.70
CA ARG A 309 27.80 -5.57 -20.45
C ARG A 309 26.84 -6.55 -19.81
N LEU A 310 25.91 -7.11 -20.60
CA LEU A 310 24.95 -8.12 -20.13
C LEU A 310 25.64 -9.40 -19.63
N LEU A 311 26.69 -9.86 -20.30
CA LEU A 311 27.50 -10.99 -19.83
C LEU A 311 28.21 -10.66 -18.51
N GLY A 312 28.77 -9.46 -18.38
CA GLY A 312 29.37 -9.00 -17.13
C GLY A 312 28.37 -8.95 -15.98
N VAL A 313 27.13 -8.50 -16.24
CA VAL A 313 26.03 -8.54 -15.25
C VAL A 313 25.64 -9.98 -14.91
N THR A 314 25.66 -10.89 -15.89
CA THR A 314 25.39 -12.32 -15.65
C THR A 314 26.44 -12.92 -14.73
N ASP A 315 27.73 -12.71 -15.02
CA ASP A 315 28.83 -13.20 -14.20
C ASP A 315 28.78 -12.58 -12.78
N TRP A 316 28.42 -11.29 -12.68
CA TRP A 316 28.18 -10.63 -11.39
C TRP A 316 27.06 -11.29 -10.59
N ALA A 317 25.93 -11.62 -11.23
CA ALA A 317 24.80 -12.26 -10.57
C ALA A 317 25.18 -13.67 -10.08
N LEU A 318 25.86 -14.46 -10.92
CA LEU A 318 26.31 -15.81 -10.57
C LEU A 318 27.37 -15.84 -9.46
N ALA A 319 28.08 -14.74 -9.21
CA ALA A 319 29.01 -14.63 -8.09
C ALA A 319 28.33 -14.37 -6.73
N ARG A 320 27.06 -13.94 -6.71
CA ARG A 320 26.38 -13.56 -5.46
C ARG A 320 25.74 -14.76 -4.76
N PRO A 321 25.94 -14.96 -3.44
CA PRO A 321 25.35 -16.08 -2.71
C PRO A 321 23.82 -16.17 -2.84
N GLU A 322 23.15 -15.02 -2.85
CA GLU A 322 21.70 -14.89 -2.92
C GLU A 322 21.10 -15.12 -4.33
N LEU A 323 21.92 -15.17 -5.39
CA LEU A 323 21.46 -15.32 -6.78
C LEU A 323 22.04 -16.56 -7.50
N ARG A 324 23.24 -17.02 -7.10
CA ARG A 324 24.00 -18.08 -7.79
C ARG A 324 23.28 -19.44 -7.96
N HIS A 325 22.19 -19.65 -7.24
CA HIS A 325 21.40 -20.88 -7.27
C HIS A 325 20.19 -20.79 -8.22
N LEU A 326 19.93 -19.61 -8.78
CA LEU A 326 18.82 -19.33 -9.69
C LEU A 326 19.30 -19.47 -11.14
N GLY A 327 18.53 -20.15 -11.99
CA GLY A 327 18.77 -20.14 -13.43
C GLY A 327 18.52 -18.75 -14.01
N VAL A 328 19.34 -18.34 -14.97
CA VAL A 328 19.30 -16.99 -15.56
C VAL A 328 18.51 -16.96 -16.86
N GLY A 329 17.51 -16.09 -16.92
CA GLY A 329 16.80 -15.70 -18.13
C GLY A 329 17.11 -14.26 -18.52
N TYR A 330 17.04 -13.96 -19.83
CA TYR A 330 17.18 -12.61 -20.35
C TYR A 330 15.85 -12.08 -20.85
N PHE A 331 15.54 -10.83 -20.53
CA PHE A 331 14.44 -10.08 -21.11
C PHE A 331 15.00 -8.89 -21.86
N GLY A 332 14.71 -8.77 -23.15
CA GLY A 332 15.19 -7.65 -23.96
C GLY A 332 14.23 -7.30 -25.09
N ALA A 333 14.27 -6.04 -25.52
CA ALA A 333 13.52 -5.55 -26.68
C ALA A 333 14.43 -4.65 -27.53
N SER A 334 14.21 -4.62 -28.85
CA SER A 334 15.04 -3.84 -29.79
C SER A 334 16.54 -4.21 -29.66
N THR A 335 17.44 -3.24 -29.55
CA THR A 335 18.89 -3.49 -29.37
C THR A 335 19.21 -4.33 -28.14
N GLY A 336 18.39 -4.24 -27.08
CA GLY A 336 18.49 -5.09 -25.90
C GLY A 336 18.16 -6.56 -26.18
N ALA A 337 17.28 -6.85 -27.14
CA ALA A 337 16.99 -8.22 -27.57
C ALA A 337 18.18 -8.83 -28.32
N ALA A 338 18.85 -8.05 -29.17
CA ALA A 338 20.06 -8.51 -29.86
C ALA A 338 21.18 -8.84 -28.85
N ALA A 339 21.40 -7.96 -27.86
CA ALA A 339 22.34 -8.21 -26.78
C ALA A 339 21.98 -9.46 -25.96
N ALA A 340 20.70 -9.64 -25.64
CA ALA A 340 20.19 -10.82 -24.92
C ALA A 340 20.43 -12.14 -25.68
N LEU A 341 20.19 -12.15 -26.99
CA LEU A 341 20.44 -13.33 -27.83
C LEU A 341 21.93 -13.70 -27.89
N LEU A 342 22.82 -12.70 -28.03
CA LEU A 342 24.26 -12.92 -28.02
C LEU A 342 24.75 -13.43 -26.65
N ALA A 343 24.25 -12.84 -25.55
CA ALA A 343 24.60 -13.28 -24.21
C ALA A 343 24.12 -14.73 -23.95
N ALA A 344 22.89 -15.06 -24.34
CA ALA A 344 22.34 -16.42 -24.24
C ALA A 344 23.18 -17.43 -25.04
N ALA A 345 23.60 -17.08 -26.26
CA ALA A 345 24.44 -17.95 -27.07
C ALA A 345 25.83 -18.18 -26.45
N ALA A 346 26.41 -17.16 -25.82
CA ALA A 346 27.70 -17.27 -25.13
C ALA A 346 27.63 -18.01 -23.78
N ARG A 347 26.42 -18.14 -23.20
CA ARG A 347 26.17 -18.78 -21.90
C ARG A 347 24.92 -19.69 -21.95
N PRO A 348 24.97 -20.82 -22.68
CA PRO A 348 23.79 -21.68 -22.87
C PRO A 348 23.34 -22.47 -21.63
N ARG A 349 24.05 -22.35 -20.51
CA ARG A 349 23.78 -23.05 -19.23
C ARG A 349 23.80 -22.12 -18.01
N ALA A 350 23.69 -20.80 -18.23
CA ALA A 350 23.64 -19.83 -17.13
C ALA A 350 22.34 -19.91 -16.32
#